data_AF-A0A1I4WAN0-F1
#
_entry.id   AF-A0A1I4WAN0-F1
#
_cell.length_a   1.000
_cell.length_b   1.000
_cell.length_c   1.000
_cell.angle_alpha   90.00
_cell.angle_beta   90.00
_cell.angle_gamma   90.00
#
_symmetry.space_group_name_H-M   'P 1'
#
loop_
_entity.id
_entity.type
_entity.pdbx_description
1 polymer ?
#
loop_
_entity_poly.entity_id
_entity_poly.type
_entity_poly.pdbx_seq_one_letter_code
_entity_poly.pdbx_strand_id
1 'polypeptide(L)'
;MNTDTTVLLPQAARGIIGDTASYWASFYCAILKTVRYQKNLPFNWGYSSSLQDYKGALRESGFFGKMENTVLNHAFEYVMVDFLKTKTGISYFKELCASVLSEYEIKDFNISKMNIFKVGTDSEFHFAQRNYNKTRVLMLLPRGVKAYPRTKTPGLSLDETLKNSDLFILISNDEETIGFVGEVEGNHGESLFLPSYYKDKPMKDKYCTFGIGVSDKNKHGDDSIKGEISLNRSEAVERWILHFSKSNCFTKDYRRAVRSLKGLVDGHFGHLEDIEDSGHQKILDMIKSGWHKDILELISTLELFVDYISPANNYYYQEVVGEKILYRPSPLVMPDQFPLYSIDEEAESPQSSSIIVI
;
A
#
# COMPACT_ATOMS: atom_id res chain seq x y z
N MET A 1 -2.89 -23.80 23.40
CA MET A 1 -3.10 -24.30 22.02
C MET A 1 -2.76 -23.13 21.13
N ASN A 2 -1.74 -23.26 20.27
CA ASN A 2 -1.33 -22.18 19.38
C ASN A 2 -2.45 -22.01 18.35
N THR A 3 -3.14 -20.88 18.36
CA THR A 3 -4.29 -20.61 17.45
C THR A 3 -3.87 -19.68 16.33
N ASP A 4 -2.70 -19.95 15.76
CA ASP A 4 -2.29 -19.32 14.51
C ASP A 4 -3.34 -19.63 13.44
N THR A 5 -3.81 -18.58 12.76
CA THR A 5 -4.82 -18.69 11.70
C THR A 5 -4.20 -18.26 10.37
N THR A 6 -4.46 -19.03 9.32
CA THR A 6 -3.99 -18.74 7.96
C THR A 6 -5.15 -18.71 7.00
N VAL A 7 -5.24 -17.66 6.20
CA VAL A 7 -6.13 -17.58 5.03
C VAL A 7 -5.26 -17.46 3.79
N LEU A 8 -5.32 -18.47 2.91
CA LEU A 8 -4.68 -18.39 1.60
C LEU A 8 -5.54 -17.52 0.69
N LEU A 9 -4.93 -16.48 0.13
CA LEU A 9 -5.64 -15.54 -0.72
C LEU A 9 -5.48 -15.98 -2.18
N PRO A 10 -6.52 -15.82 -3.02
CA PRO A 10 -6.44 -16.21 -4.43
C PRO A 10 -5.21 -15.57 -5.06
N GLN A 11 -4.40 -16.35 -5.80
CA GLN A 11 -3.36 -15.73 -6.59
C GLN A 11 -4.03 -14.98 -7.73
N ALA A 12 -3.64 -13.73 -7.97
CA ALA A 12 -3.84 -13.13 -9.28
C ALA A 12 -3.06 -13.98 -10.29
N ALA A 13 -3.70 -15.01 -10.85
CA ALA A 13 -3.11 -15.76 -11.94
C ALA A 13 -2.73 -14.75 -13.02
N ARG A 14 -1.64 -14.98 -13.76
CA ARG A 14 -1.27 -14.09 -14.88
C ARG A 14 -2.42 -13.88 -15.88
N GLY A 15 -3.40 -14.79 -15.92
CA GLY A 15 -4.64 -14.66 -16.71
C GLY A 15 -5.76 -13.80 -16.10
N ILE A 16 -5.62 -13.29 -14.87
CA ILE A 16 -6.57 -12.36 -14.21
C ILE A 16 -6.14 -10.90 -14.39
N ILE A 17 -4.86 -10.67 -14.73
CA ILE A 17 -4.37 -9.33 -15.10
C ILE A 17 -4.86 -9.04 -16.53
N GLY A 18 -6.06 -8.48 -16.65
CA GLY A 18 -6.67 -8.16 -17.94
C GLY A 18 -5.86 -7.14 -18.75
N ASP A 19 -5.25 -6.16 -18.06
CA ASP A 19 -4.32 -5.19 -18.65
C ASP A 19 -2.98 -5.24 -17.91
N THR A 20 -1.97 -5.86 -18.53
CA THR A 20 -0.63 -5.94 -17.92
C THR A 20 0.05 -4.57 -17.85
N ALA A 21 -0.31 -3.60 -18.70
CA ALA A 21 0.25 -2.25 -18.61
C ALA A 21 -0.16 -1.56 -17.30
N SER A 22 -1.45 -1.67 -16.93
CA SER A 22 -1.96 -1.19 -15.63
C SER A 22 -1.21 -1.81 -14.45
N TYR A 23 -1.01 -3.13 -14.52
CA TYR A 23 -0.27 -3.87 -13.51
C TYR A 23 1.17 -3.36 -13.34
N TRP A 24 1.93 -3.22 -14.43
CA TRP A 24 3.29 -2.70 -14.37
C TRP A 24 3.34 -1.22 -13.98
N ALA A 25 2.37 -0.42 -14.42
CA ALA A 25 2.26 0.98 -14.04
C ALA A 25 2.18 1.15 -12.52
N SER A 26 1.47 0.27 -11.82
CA SER A 26 1.36 0.31 -10.35
C SER A 26 2.73 0.22 -9.66
N PHE A 27 3.60 -0.69 -10.12
CA PHE A 27 4.96 -0.83 -9.56
C PHE A 27 5.83 0.37 -9.89
N TYR A 28 5.89 0.78 -11.15
CA TYR A 28 6.74 1.90 -11.54
C TYR A 28 6.30 3.21 -10.90
N CYS A 29 4.99 3.45 -10.82
CA CYS A 29 4.42 4.59 -10.10
C CYS A 29 4.89 4.62 -8.64
N ALA A 30 4.75 3.50 -7.92
CA ALA A 30 5.18 3.38 -6.53
C ALA A 30 6.70 3.59 -6.35
N ILE A 31 7.52 3.05 -7.25
CA ILE A 31 8.97 3.23 -7.19
C ILE A 31 9.35 4.70 -7.42
N LEU A 32 8.74 5.37 -8.41
CA LEU A 32 8.97 6.80 -8.66
C LEU A 32 8.50 7.67 -7.50
N LYS A 33 7.33 7.36 -6.91
CA LYS A 33 6.87 7.99 -5.66
C LYS A 33 7.89 7.82 -4.54
N THR A 34 8.50 6.65 -4.42
CA THR A 34 9.54 6.40 -3.41
C THR A 34 10.75 7.28 -3.65
N VAL A 35 11.30 7.26 -4.87
CA VAL A 35 12.46 8.07 -5.25
C VAL A 35 12.19 9.56 -4.97
N ARG A 36 10.97 10.03 -5.25
CA ARG A 36 10.58 11.43 -5.08
C ARG A 36 10.30 11.84 -3.64
N TYR A 37 9.55 11.04 -2.88
CA TYR A 37 8.93 11.47 -1.62
C TYR A 37 9.56 10.86 -0.37
N GLN A 38 10.40 9.84 -0.50
CA GLN A 38 11.06 9.20 0.64
C GLN A 38 12.31 9.99 1.06
N LYS A 39 12.31 10.52 2.30
CA LYS A 39 13.35 11.44 2.78
C LYS A 39 14.65 10.77 3.19
N ASN A 40 14.57 9.52 3.64
CA ASN A 40 15.68 8.77 4.21
C ASN A 40 16.41 7.87 3.19
N LEU A 41 16.19 8.07 1.89
CA LEU A 41 16.99 7.38 0.87
C LEU A 41 18.47 7.80 0.99
N PRO A 42 19.43 6.86 0.86
CA PRO A 42 20.86 7.18 0.87
C PRO A 42 21.24 8.27 -0.13
N PHE A 43 20.57 8.27 -1.28
CA PHE A 43 20.67 9.30 -2.30
C PHE A 43 19.28 9.90 -2.51
N ASN A 44 18.89 10.86 -1.68
CA ASN A 44 17.57 11.48 -1.78
C ASN A 44 17.43 12.35 -3.05
N TRP A 45 16.19 12.61 -3.44
CA TRP A 45 15.83 13.39 -4.63
C TRP A 45 16.46 14.79 -4.69
N GLY A 46 16.61 15.43 -3.52
CA GLY A 46 17.15 16.78 -3.40
C GLY A 46 16.35 17.81 -4.21
N TYR A 47 17.07 18.61 -5.01
CA TYR A 47 16.50 19.66 -5.86
C TYR A 47 16.24 19.21 -7.31
N SER A 48 16.26 17.90 -7.57
CA SER A 48 16.04 17.37 -8.92
C SER A 48 14.61 17.66 -9.37
N SER A 49 14.38 17.87 -10.66
CA SER A 49 13.02 18.01 -11.22
C SER A 49 12.63 16.77 -12.03
N SER A 50 13.59 16.13 -12.68
CA SER A 50 13.41 14.96 -13.55
C SER A 50 14.34 13.80 -13.17
N LEU A 51 14.08 12.61 -13.73
CA LEU A 51 14.98 11.46 -13.58
C LEU A 51 16.35 11.72 -14.21
N GLN A 52 16.37 12.49 -15.30
CA GLN A 52 17.60 12.97 -15.92
C GLN A 52 18.42 13.85 -14.97
N ASP A 53 17.79 14.81 -14.31
CA ASP A 53 18.47 15.68 -13.34
C ASP A 53 18.98 14.88 -12.15
N TYR A 54 18.15 13.98 -11.63
CA TYR A 54 18.49 13.14 -10.49
C TYR A 54 19.72 12.27 -10.79
N LYS A 55 19.78 11.65 -11.97
CA LYS A 55 20.98 10.95 -12.45
C LYS A 55 22.18 11.90 -12.58
N GLY A 56 22.00 13.10 -13.14
CA GLY A 56 23.08 14.06 -13.36
C GLY A 56 23.62 14.70 -12.07
N ALA A 57 22.76 14.89 -11.06
CA ALA A 57 23.12 15.39 -9.74
C ALA A 57 23.95 14.35 -8.96
N LEU A 58 23.63 13.07 -9.14
CA LEU A 58 24.31 11.95 -8.54
C LEU A 58 25.47 11.49 -9.43
N ARG A 59 26.60 12.21 -9.31
CA ARG A 59 27.84 11.96 -10.06
C ARG A 59 28.53 10.61 -9.73
N GLU A 60 27.95 9.82 -8.85
CA GLU A 60 28.50 8.52 -8.42
C GLU A 60 27.91 7.38 -9.25
N SER A 61 28.77 6.67 -9.99
CA SER A 61 28.37 5.48 -10.75
C SER A 61 27.73 4.42 -9.86
N GLY A 62 26.58 3.89 -10.25
CA GLY A 62 25.89 2.79 -9.56
C GLY A 62 25.24 3.18 -8.24
N PHE A 63 24.97 4.48 -8.00
CA PHE A 63 24.30 4.95 -6.78
C PHE A 63 22.96 4.24 -6.53
N PHE A 64 22.20 3.92 -7.59
CA PHE A 64 20.92 3.25 -7.44
C PHE A 64 21.11 1.85 -6.86
N GLY A 65 22.16 1.13 -7.29
CA GLY A 65 22.53 -0.16 -6.71
C GLY A 65 22.81 -0.12 -5.21
N LYS A 66 23.36 1.00 -4.70
CA LYS A 66 23.62 1.20 -3.27
C LYS A 66 22.36 1.48 -2.45
N MET A 67 21.29 1.97 -3.08
CA MET A 67 20.00 2.18 -2.43
C MET A 67 18.94 1.14 -2.81
N GLU A 68 19.27 0.13 -3.63
CA GLU A 68 18.32 -0.87 -4.14
C GLU A 68 17.53 -1.54 -3.01
N ASN A 69 18.19 -1.94 -1.92
CA ASN A 69 17.50 -2.55 -0.77
C ASN A 69 16.56 -1.56 -0.06
N THR A 70 16.98 -0.31 0.11
CA THR A 70 16.15 0.74 0.73
C THR A 70 14.94 1.08 -0.15
N VAL A 71 15.14 1.15 -1.47
CA VAL A 71 14.05 1.31 -2.45
C VAL A 71 13.12 0.10 -2.43
N LEU A 72 13.65 -1.14 -2.40
CA LEU A 72 12.84 -2.35 -2.30
C LEU A 72 11.98 -2.40 -1.03
N ASN A 73 12.47 -1.81 0.07
CA ASN A 73 11.68 -1.71 1.28
C ASN A 73 10.57 -0.67 1.13
N HIS A 74 10.96 0.59 0.91
CA HIS A 74 10.01 1.71 0.96
C HIS A 74 9.08 1.74 -0.24
N ALA A 75 9.51 1.32 -1.42
CA ALA A 75 8.60 1.22 -2.58
C ALA A 75 7.49 0.21 -2.35
N PHE A 76 7.71 -0.81 -1.52
CA PHE A 76 6.66 -1.75 -1.19
C PHE A 76 5.52 -1.09 -0.39
N GLU A 77 5.82 -0.08 0.44
CA GLU A 77 4.79 0.73 1.13
C GLU A 77 3.89 1.44 0.10
N TYR A 78 4.49 2.12 -0.88
CA TYR A 78 3.74 2.80 -1.94
C TYR A 78 3.01 1.82 -2.86
N VAL A 79 3.61 0.64 -3.14
CA VAL A 79 2.93 -0.42 -3.88
C VAL A 79 1.67 -0.85 -3.13
N MET A 80 1.73 -1.04 -1.80
CA MET A 80 0.56 -1.43 -1.02
C MET A 80 -0.49 -0.32 -0.93
N VAL A 81 -0.10 0.95 -0.90
CA VAL A 81 -1.04 2.08 -1.01
C VAL A 81 -1.89 1.95 -2.26
N ASP A 82 -1.26 1.68 -3.41
CA ASP A 82 -1.96 1.66 -4.70
C ASP A 82 -2.61 0.30 -5.00
N PHE A 83 -1.89 -0.81 -4.82
CA PHE A 83 -2.34 -2.17 -5.14
C PHE A 83 -3.66 -2.51 -4.44
N LEU A 84 -3.77 -2.26 -3.14
CA LEU A 84 -4.98 -2.58 -2.35
C LEU A 84 -6.22 -1.76 -2.78
N LYS A 85 -6.04 -0.73 -3.61
CA LYS A 85 -7.12 0.06 -4.25
C LYS A 85 -7.42 -0.36 -5.68
N THR A 86 -6.72 -1.33 -6.24
CA THR A 86 -6.96 -1.84 -7.60
C THR A 86 -8.05 -2.90 -7.62
N LYS A 87 -8.64 -3.14 -8.80
CA LYS A 87 -9.60 -4.26 -8.97
C LYS A 87 -9.01 -5.61 -8.58
N THR A 88 -7.70 -5.80 -8.77
CA THR A 88 -7.00 -7.02 -8.36
C THR A 88 -6.77 -7.08 -6.86
N GLY A 89 -6.40 -5.96 -6.22
CA GLY A 89 -6.02 -5.92 -4.81
C GLY A 89 -7.18 -5.79 -3.83
N ILE A 90 -8.38 -5.43 -4.30
CA ILE A 90 -9.51 -5.11 -3.42
C ILE A 90 -9.99 -6.29 -2.56
N SER A 91 -9.86 -7.53 -3.03
CA SER A 91 -10.19 -8.72 -2.25
C SER A 91 -9.26 -8.89 -1.05
N TYR A 92 -7.95 -8.70 -1.25
CA TYR A 92 -6.94 -8.71 -0.17
C TYR A 92 -7.21 -7.61 0.85
N PHE A 93 -7.59 -6.42 0.36
CA PHE A 93 -7.98 -5.30 1.22
C PHE A 93 -9.21 -5.62 2.07
N LYS A 94 -10.29 -6.12 1.46
CA LYS A 94 -11.53 -6.47 2.15
C LYS A 94 -11.27 -7.56 3.21
N GLU A 95 -10.49 -8.58 2.87
CA GLU A 95 -10.16 -9.67 3.81
C GLU A 95 -9.33 -9.17 5.00
N LEU A 96 -8.32 -8.32 4.76
CA LEU A 96 -7.56 -7.68 5.83
C LEU A 96 -8.46 -6.84 6.73
N CYS A 97 -9.32 -6.01 6.14
CA CYS A 97 -10.24 -5.16 6.90
C CYS A 97 -11.23 -5.99 7.73
N ALA A 98 -11.88 -6.99 7.12
CA ALA A 98 -12.81 -7.88 7.81
C ALA A 98 -12.14 -8.60 8.99
N SER A 99 -10.93 -9.12 8.78
CA SER A 99 -10.13 -9.79 9.81
C SER A 99 -9.79 -8.86 10.97
N VAL A 100 -9.32 -7.64 10.67
CA VAL A 100 -9.05 -6.62 11.68
C VAL A 100 -10.33 -6.24 12.43
N LEU A 101 -11.43 -5.91 11.73
CA LEU A 101 -12.69 -5.51 12.34
C LEU A 101 -13.27 -6.59 13.27
N SER A 102 -13.11 -7.87 12.90
CA SER A 102 -13.61 -8.99 13.70
C SER A 102 -12.98 -9.06 15.10
N GLU A 103 -11.70 -8.70 15.26
CA GLU A 103 -11.00 -8.61 16.56
C GLU A 103 -11.59 -7.56 17.50
N TYR A 104 -12.34 -6.60 16.94
CA TYR A 104 -13.00 -5.53 17.70
C TYR A 104 -14.51 -5.75 17.80
N GLU A 105 -14.98 -6.96 17.49
CA GLU A 105 -16.40 -7.34 17.50
C GLU A 105 -17.27 -6.48 16.57
N ILE A 106 -16.67 -5.87 15.54
CA ILE A 106 -17.38 -5.10 14.53
C ILE A 106 -17.75 -6.06 13.41
N LYS A 107 -19.03 -6.45 13.38
CA LYS A 107 -19.59 -7.38 12.39
C LYS A 107 -20.40 -6.61 11.34
N ASP A 108 -20.51 -7.19 10.14
CA ASP A 108 -21.38 -6.70 9.07
C ASP A 108 -21.11 -5.25 8.63
N PHE A 109 -19.86 -4.78 8.78
CA PHE A 109 -19.45 -3.46 8.31
C PHE A 109 -19.31 -3.45 6.79
N ASN A 110 -20.34 -3.00 6.07
CA ASN A 110 -20.26 -2.87 4.62
C ASN A 110 -19.39 -1.68 4.23
N ILE A 111 -18.17 -1.94 3.76
CA ILE A 111 -17.24 -0.88 3.35
C ILE A 111 -17.72 -0.28 2.03
N SER A 112 -18.36 0.89 2.08
CA SER A 112 -18.81 1.64 0.90
C SER A 112 -17.75 2.62 0.39
N LYS A 113 -16.87 3.10 1.28
CA LYS A 113 -15.82 4.06 0.96
C LYS A 113 -14.50 3.72 1.64
N MET A 114 -13.39 3.97 0.96
CA MET A 114 -12.06 3.71 1.52
C MET A 114 -10.97 4.60 0.96
N ASN A 115 -9.86 4.69 1.69
CA ASN A 115 -8.58 5.12 1.16
C ASN A 115 -7.43 4.56 2.00
N ILE A 116 -6.24 4.55 1.42
CA ILE A 116 -4.99 4.10 2.05
C ILE A 116 -3.96 5.20 1.85
N PHE A 117 -3.28 5.56 2.93
CA PHE A 117 -2.29 6.63 2.94
C PHE A 117 -0.93 6.09 3.35
N LYS A 118 0.11 6.49 2.63
CA LYS A 118 1.49 6.43 3.16
C LYS A 118 1.62 7.48 4.25
N VAL A 119 1.99 7.04 5.44
CA VAL A 119 2.24 7.88 6.61
C VAL A 119 3.64 7.62 7.14
N GLY A 120 3.97 8.18 8.31
CA GLY A 120 5.32 8.13 8.85
C GLY A 120 6.14 9.38 8.53
N THR A 121 7.00 9.75 9.47
CA THR A 121 7.81 10.98 9.41
C THR A 121 8.85 10.99 8.28
N ASP A 122 9.17 9.81 7.75
CA ASP A 122 10.13 9.55 6.70
C ASP A 122 9.62 9.83 5.28
N SER A 123 8.32 10.11 5.10
CA SER A 123 7.73 10.52 3.82
C SER A 123 7.35 12.01 3.79
N GLU A 124 7.48 12.65 2.63
CA GLU A 124 6.98 14.01 2.40
C GLU A 124 5.46 14.12 2.53
N PHE A 125 4.72 13.05 2.26
CA PHE A 125 3.25 13.01 2.40
C PHE A 125 2.76 13.17 3.85
N HIS A 126 3.67 13.07 4.83
CA HIS A 126 3.37 13.33 6.22
C HIS A 126 2.88 14.76 6.50
N PHE A 127 3.13 15.73 5.61
CA PHE A 127 2.92 17.17 5.89
C PHE A 127 1.57 17.77 5.46
N ALA A 128 0.65 17.01 4.88
CA ALA A 128 -0.68 17.55 4.49
C ALA A 128 -1.70 17.59 5.66
N GLN A 129 -1.28 17.78 6.92
CA GLN A 129 -2.03 17.24 8.08
C GLN A 129 -2.40 18.24 9.19
N ARG A 130 -2.78 19.49 8.87
CA ARG A 130 -3.18 20.43 9.96
C ARG A 130 -4.57 20.18 10.54
N ASN A 131 -5.46 19.47 9.84
CA ASN A 131 -6.88 19.35 10.23
C ASN A 131 -7.37 17.92 10.49
N TYR A 132 -6.50 16.90 10.49
CA TYR A 132 -6.92 15.50 10.70
C TYR A 132 -7.57 15.25 12.06
N ASN A 133 -7.20 16.02 13.08
CA ASN A 133 -7.83 16.02 14.40
C ASN A 133 -9.30 16.51 14.41
N LYS A 134 -9.78 17.12 13.32
CA LYS A 134 -11.18 17.54 13.16
C LYS A 134 -12.07 16.42 12.61
N THR A 135 -11.49 15.45 11.92
CA THR A 135 -12.20 14.31 11.34
C THR A 135 -12.67 13.36 12.46
N ARG A 136 -13.92 12.91 12.41
CA ARG A 136 -14.46 11.96 13.39
C ARG A 136 -14.20 10.54 12.88
N VAL A 137 -13.03 10.01 13.25
CA VAL A 137 -12.57 8.65 12.92
C VAL A 137 -12.54 7.80 14.19
N LEU A 138 -13.16 6.62 14.17
CA LEU A 138 -12.95 5.60 15.20
C LEU A 138 -11.64 4.87 14.91
N MET A 139 -10.59 5.18 15.67
CA MET A 139 -9.31 4.49 15.55
C MET A 139 -9.36 3.15 16.26
N LEU A 140 -8.97 2.10 15.55
CA LEU A 140 -8.71 0.78 16.12
C LEU A 140 -7.22 0.67 16.41
N LEU A 141 -6.89 0.24 17.62
CA LEU A 141 -5.54 0.17 18.16
C LEU A 141 -5.32 -1.21 18.82
N PRO A 142 -4.07 -1.72 18.84
CA PRO A 142 -3.75 -3.05 19.35
C PRO A 142 -4.39 -3.38 20.70
N ARG A 143 -4.69 -4.68 20.90
CA ARG A 143 -5.32 -5.22 22.13
C ARG A 143 -6.75 -4.71 22.34
N GLY A 144 -7.52 -4.57 21.26
CA GLY A 144 -8.95 -4.25 21.30
C GLY A 144 -9.29 -2.81 21.67
N VAL A 145 -8.31 -1.90 21.64
CA VAL A 145 -8.53 -0.51 22.03
C VAL A 145 -9.23 0.27 20.92
N LYS A 146 -10.34 0.93 21.25
CA LYS A 146 -11.10 1.83 20.37
C LYS A 146 -10.97 3.27 20.86
N ALA A 147 -10.61 4.20 19.99
CA ALA A 147 -10.43 5.61 20.37
C ALA A 147 -10.80 6.59 19.23
N TYR A 148 -11.48 7.68 19.54
CA TYR A 148 -11.61 8.83 18.63
C TYR A 148 -10.42 9.82 18.79
N PRO A 149 -10.07 10.62 17.77
CA PRO A 149 -8.99 11.62 17.83
C PRO A 149 -9.10 12.63 18.98
N ARG A 150 -10.31 12.89 19.49
CA ARG A 150 -10.58 13.81 20.61
C ARG A 150 -10.70 13.11 21.97
N THR A 151 -10.66 11.78 22.00
CA THR A 151 -10.68 11.03 23.26
C THR A 151 -9.42 11.37 24.01
N LYS A 152 -9.55 11.97 25.20
CA LYS A 152 -8.42 12.34 26.06
C LYS A 152 -7.81 11.10 26.73
N THR A 153 -7.56 10.03 25.99
CA THR A 153 -6.73 8.94 26.52
C THR A 153 -5.28 9.42 26.40
N PRO A 154 -4.57 9.67 27.52
CA PRO A 154 -3.22 10.22 27.48
C PRO A 154 -2.31 9.37 26.59
N GLY A 155 -1.73 9.99 25.56
CA GLY A 155 -0.80 9.35 24.63
C GLY A 155 -1.41 8.59 23.46
N LEU A 156 -2.73 8.65 23.21
CA LEU A 156 -3.34 8.12 21.98
C LEU A 156 -3.91 9.28 21.15
N SER A 157 -3.07 9.90 20.32
CA SER A 157 -3.52 10.91 19.36
C SER A 157 -3.38 10.36 17.94
N LEU A 158 -4.28 10.78 17.04
CA LEU A 158 -4.20 10.43 15.62
C LEU A 158 -2.84 10.81 15.04
N ASP A 159 -2.35 12.00 15.36
CA ASP A 159 -1.05 12.50 14.89
C ASP A 159 0.11 11.56 15.29
N GLU A 160 0.18 11.13 16.55
CA GLU A 160 1.22 10.20 17.01
C GLU A 160 1.09 8.82 16.37
N THR A 161 -0.15 8.36 16.14
CA THR A 161 -0.42 7.12 15.41
C THR A 161 0.11 7.21 13.96
N LEU A 162 -0.17 8.29 13.24
CA LEU A 162 0.28 8.46 11.85
C LEU A 162 1.79 8.70 11.73
N LYS A 163 2.44 9.32 12.73
CA LYS A 163 3.90 9.57 12.75
C LYS A 163 4.74 8.30 12.84
N ASN A 164 4.20 7.27 13.49
CA ASN A 164 4.95 6.08 13.91
C ASN A 164 4.50 4.81 13.18
N SER A 165 3.91 4.94 11.99
CA SER A 165 3.42 3.84 11.18
C SER A 165 3.75 4.09 9.71
N ASP A 166 3.64 3.05 8.88
CA ASP A 166 3.93 3.16 7.45
C ASP A 166 2.64 3.39 6.65
N LEU A 167 1.56 2.70 7.01
CA LEU A 167 0.26 2.83 6.34
C LEU A 167 -0.86 3.22 7.29
N PHE A 168 -1.79 4.02 6.76
CA PHE A 168 -3.07 4.32 7.38
C PHE A 168 -4.20 3.90 6.45
N ILE A 169 -5.02 2.96 6.91
CA ILE A 169 -6.24 2.53 6.24
C ILE A 169 -7.42 3.28 6.86
N LEU A 170 -8.25 3.88 6.01
CA LEU A 170 -9.47 4.57 6.40
C LEU A 170 -10.63 3.99 5.61
N ILE A 171 -11.67 3.55 6.32
CA ILE A 171 -12.87 2.93 5.74
C ILE A 171 -14.14 3.59 6.29
N SER A 172 -15.21 3.53 5.52
CA SER A 172 -16.52 3.98 5.93
C SER A 172 -17.63 3.14 5.33
N ASN A 173 -18.73 3.03 6.06
CA ASN A 173 -20.01 2.47 5.64
C ASN A 173 -21.09 3.56 5.48
N ASP A 174 -20.68 4.81 5.24
CA ASP A 174 -21.52 6.02 5.23
C ASP A 174 -22.12 6.48 6.57
N GLU A 175 -22.04 5.67 7.62
CA GLU A 175 -22.52 6.02 8.96
C GLU A 175 -21.38 6.30 9.93
N GLU A 176 -20.33 5.49 9.87
CA GLU A 176 -19.12 5.61 10.67
C GLU A 176 -17.88 5.65 9.77
N THR A 177 -16.82 6.30 10.26
CA THR A 177 -15.47 6.20 9.69
C THR A 177 -14.59 5.45 10.66
N ILE A 178 -13.96 4.37 10.21
CA ILE A 178 -13.01 3.59 11.00
C ILE A 178 -11.62 3.75 10.39
N GLY A 179 -10.62 3.95 11.25
CA GLY A 179 -9.22 4.08 10.84
C GLY A 179 -8.33 3.14 11.62
N PHE A 180 -7.30 2.61 10.98
CA PHE A 180 -6.26 1.83 11.65
C PHE A 180 -4.96 1.87 10.88
N VAL A 181 -3.85 1.74 11.60
CA VAL A 181 -2.50 1.85 11.02
C VAL A 181 -1.74 0.54 11.11
N GLY A 182 -0.74 0.41 10.25
CA GLY A 182 0.08 -0.78 10.17
C GLY A 182 1.49 -0.52 9.69
N GLU A 183 2.28 -1.58 9.80
CA GLU A 183 3.69 -1.66 9.41
C GLU A 183 3.84 -2.35 8.06
N VAL A 184 4.83 -1.93 7.29
CA VAL A 184 5.14 -2.56 6.01
C VAL A 184 6.63 -2.87 5.91
N GLU A 185 6.95 -4.08 5.48
CA GLU A 185 8.34 -4.52 5.34
C GLU A 185 8.53 -5.24 3.99
N GLY A 186 9.23 -4.59 3.07
CA GLY A 186 9.42 -5.04 1.69
C GLY A 186 10.58 -6.05 1.51
N ASN A 187 11.43 -6.27 2.53
CA ASN A 187 12.58 -7.16 2.43
C ASN A 187 12.58 -8.29 3.46
N HIS A 188 12.23 -7.98 4.70
CA HIS A 188 12.37 -8.85 5.87
C HIS A 188 11.03 -9.08 6.58
N GLY A 189 9.96 -9.32 5.81
CA GLY A 189 8.59 -9.43 6.33
C GLY A 189 8.42 -10.55 7.37
N GLU A 190 9.33 -11.52 7.43
CA GLU A 190 9.39 -12.52 8.49
C GLU A 190 9.55 -11.91 9.88
N SER A 191 10.17 -10.73 9.98
CA SER A 191 10.37 -10.01 11.24
C SER A 191 9.06 -9.52 11.85
N LEU A 192 8.02 -9.27 11.04
CA LEU A 192 6.69 -8.87 11.53
C LEU A 192 6.02 -9.95 12.37
N PHE A 193 6.47 -11.21 12.28
CA PHE A 193 5.97 -12.32 13.10
C PHE A 193 6.74 -12.45 14.43
N LEU A 194 7.80 -11.66 14.64
CA LEU A 194 8.65 -11.75 15.83
C LEU A 194 8.20 -10.73 16.88
N PRO A 195 8.03 -11.15 18.15
CA PRO A 195 7.72 -10.23 19.24
C PRO A 195 8.75 -9.09 19.40
N SER A 196 10.03 -9.36 19.12
CA SER A 196 11.10 -8.35 19.21
C SER A 196 10.87 -7.17 18.26
N TYR A 197 10.28 -7.39 17.08
CA TYR A 197 10.00 -6.30 16.13
C TYR A 197 9.16 -5.18 16.75
N TYR A 198 8.15 -5.55 17.54
CA TYR A 198 7.25 -4.62 18.22
C TYR A 198 7.77 -4.21 19.59
N LYS A 199 8.30 -5.16 20.39
CA LYS A 199 8.80 -4.88 21.75
C LYS A 199 9.97 -3.90 21.76
N ASP A 200 10.87 -4.00 20.80
CA ASP A 200 12.04 -3.12 20.68
C ASP A 200 11.65 -1.73 20.12
N LYS A 201 10.41 -1.59 19.62
CA LYS A 201 9.87 -0.36 19.03
C LYS A 201 8.52 -0.02 19.67
N PRO A 202 8.50 0.52 20.90
CA PRO A 202 7.28 0.66 21.71
C PRO A 202 6.13 1.42 21.02
N MET A 203 6.44 2.41 20.17
CA MET A 203 5.40 3.15 19.43
C MET A 203 4.72 2.28 18.37
N LYS A 204 5.47 1.40 17.69
CA LYS A 204 4.90 0.44 16.73
C LYS A 204 4.01 -0.58 17.45
N ASP A 205 4.45 -1.09 18.61
CA ASP A 205 3.60 -1.96 19.43
C ASP A 205 2.34 -1.25 19.93
N LYS A 206 2.44 0.04 20.22
CA LYS A 206 1.31 0.81 20.75
C LYS A 206 0.24 1.10 19.70
N TYR A 207 0.64 1.34 18.44
CA TYR A 207 -0.26 1.91 17.43
C TYR A 207 -0.61 0.93 16.30
N CYS A 208 0.32 0.09 15.85
CA CYS A 208 0.15 -0.68 14.62
C CYS A 208 -0.69 -1.94 14.86
N THR A 209 -1.83 -2.03 14.18
CA THR A 209 -2.83 -3.11 14.30
C THR A 209 -2.61 -4.26 13.33
N PHE A 210 -1.93 -4.00 12.21
CA PHE A 210 -1.62 -4.98 11.19
C PHE A 210 -0.18 -4.82 10.68
N GLY A 211 0.30 -5.84 9.98
CA GLY A 211 1.53 -5.80 9.21
C GLY A 211 1.30 -6.24 7.76
N ILE A 212 2.13 -5.76 6.84
CA ILE A 212 2.20 -6.26 5.47
C ILE A 212 3.66 -6.53 5.13
N GLY A 213 3.99 -7.74 4.73
CA GLY A 213 5.39 -8.17 4.64
C GLY A 213 5.71 -9.03 3.45
N VAL A 214 6.87 -8.77 2.84
CA VAL A 214 7.49 -9.67 1.85
C VAL A 214 8.55 -10.53 2.53
N SER A 215 8.42 -11.86 2.45
CA SER A 215 9.38 -12.75 3.11
C SER A 215 9.60 -14.08 2.38
N ASP A 216 10.66 -14.79 2.79
CA ASP A 216 10.92 -16.18 2.37
C ASP A 216 10.27 -17.21 3.31
N LYS A 217 9.47 -16.75 4.29
CA LYS A 217 8.72 -17.63 5.18
C LYS A 217 7.82 -18.55 4.35
N ASN A 218 7.97 -19.85 4.58
CA ASN A 218 7.29 -20.89 3.81
C ASN A 218 6.19 -21.58 4.63
N LYS A 219 6.11 -21.34 5.94
CA LYS A 219 5.11 -21.89 6.85
C LYS A 219 4.66 -20.87 7.89
N HIS A 220 3.38 -20.91 8.25
CA HIS A 220 2.80 -20.22 9.41
C HIS A 220 1.91 -21.22 10.17
N GLY A 221 2.18 -21.44 11.46
CA GLY A 221 1.66 -22.62 12.15
C GLY A 221 2.01 -23.91 11.39
N ASP A 222 0.99 -24.74 11.14
CA ASP A 222 1.10 -25.97 10.35
C ASP A 222 0.86 -25.76 8.84
N ASP A 223 0.42 -24.56 8.44
CA ASP A 223 0.06 -24.25 7.05
C ASP A 223 1.28 -23.92 6.20
N SER A 224 1.29 -24.41 4.95
CA SER A 224 2.28 -24.01 3.94
C SER A 224 1.83 -22.73 3.24
N ILE A 225 2.67 -21.70 3.27
CA ILE A 225 2.46 -20.38 2.64
C ILE A 225 3.51 -20.08 1.54
N LYS A 226 4.30 -21.09 1.16
CA LYS A 226 5.34 -20.96 0.13
C LYS A 226 4.72 -20.66 -1.24
N GLY A 227 5.16 -19.58 -1.88
CA GLY A 227 4.67 -19.19 -3.21
C GLY A 227 3.34 -18.44 -3.19
N GLU A 228 2.70 -18.36 -2.02
CA GLU A 228 1.37 -17.80 -1.84
C GLU A 228 1.40 -16.36 -1.33
N ILE A 229 0.25 -15.71 -1.46
CA ILE A 229 -0.10 -14.53 -0.65
C ILE A 229 -1.08 -15.04 0.41
N SER A 230 -0.82 -14.77 1.68
CA SER A 230 -1.65 -15.25 2.78
C SER A 230 -1.90 -14.16 3.82
N LEU A 231 -3.07 -14.19 4.44
CA LEU A 231 -3.37 -13.39 5.62
C LEU A 231 -3.22 -14.27 6.84
N ASN A 232 -2.37 -13.87 7.78
CA ASN A 232 -1.97 -14.70 8.89
C ASN A 232 -2.22 -13.97 10.20
N ARG A 233 -2.92 -14.60 11.14
CA ARG A 233 -2.99 -14.14 12.51
C ARG A 233 -1.87 -14.82 13.28
N SER A 234 -0.97 -14.02 13.84
CA SER A 234 0.09 -14.54 14.72
C SER A 234 -0.30 -14.30 16.17
N GLU A 235 -0.35 -15.37 16.97
CA GLU A 235 -0.62 -15.27 18.40
C GLU A 235 0.51 -14.51 19.12
N ALA A 236 1.76 -14.79 18.75
CA ALA A 236 2.95 -14.22 19.38
C ALA A 236 3.02 -12.68 19.34
N VAL A 237 2.44 -12.07 18.30
CA VAL A 237 2.43 -10.61 18.13
C VAL A 237 1.02 -10.02 18.16
N GLU A 238 -0.01 -10.83 18.39
CA GLU A 238 -1.41 -10.38 18.49
C GLU A 238 -1.92 -9.53 17.31
N ARG A 239 -1.47 -9.81 16.09
CA ARG A 239 -1.75 -8.98 14.90
C ARG A 239 -1.99 -9.80 13.64
N TRP A 240 -2.76 -9.23 12.72
CA TRP A 240 -2.94 -9.73 11.36
C TRP A 240 -1.79 -9.29 10.46
N ILE A 241 -1.23 -10.22 9.69
CA ILE A 241 -0.10 -10.00 8.80
C ILE A 241 -0.45 -10.50 7.41
N LEU A 242 -0.60 -9.56 6.47
CA LEU A 242 -0.72 -9.85 5.05
C LEU A 242 0.67 -10.14 4.48
N HIS A 243 0.93 -11.42 4.22
CA HIS A 243 2.22 -11.94 3.80
C HIS A 243 2.25 -12.18 2.29
N PHE A 244 3.27 -11.65 1.64
CA PHE A 244 3.59 -11.90 0.24
C PHE A 244 4.85 -12.77 0.17
N SER A 245 4.74 -14.00 -0.35
CA SER A 245 5.93 -14.81 -0.56
C SER A 245 6.87 -14.17 -1.58
N LYS A 246 8.18 -14.13 -1.30
CA LYS A 246 9.21 -13.73 -2.28
C LYS A 246 9.26 -14.62 -3.52
N SER A 247 8.75 -15.85 -3.40
CA SER A 247 8.66 -16.78 -4.53
C SER A 247 7.40 -16.60 -5.39
N ASN A 248 6.43 -15.82 -4.92
CA ASN A 248 5.22 -15.46 -5.65
C ASN A 248 5.54 -14.58 -6.88
N CYS A 249 4.75 -14.70 -7.95
CA CYS A 249 4.95 -13.93 -9.18
C CYS A 249 4.86 -12.41 -8.94
N PHE A 250 3.88 -11.95 -8.15
CA PHE A 250 3.71 -10.52 -7.84
C PHE A 250 4.98 -9.91 -7.25
N THR A 251 5.56 -10.58 -6.25
CA THR A 251 6.78 -10.10 -5.58
C THR A 251 8.00 -10.16 -6.49
N LYS A 252 8.10 -11.18 -7.35
CA LYS A 252 9.17 -11.30 -8.34
C LYS A 252 9.09 -10.18 -9.38
N ASP A 253 7.89 -9.87 -9.86
CA ASP A 253 7.64 -8.84 -10.86
C ASP A 253 7.87 -7.44 -10.26
N TYR A 254 7.43 -7.18 -9.03
CA TYR A 254 7.79 -5.98 -8.28
C TYR A 254 9.32 -5.79 -8.18
N ARG A 255 10.05 -6.83 -7.76
CA ARG A 255 11.52 -6.79 -7.67
C ARG A 255 12.18 -6.59 -9.03
N ARG A 256 11.60 -7.17 -10.09
CA ARG A 256 12.03 -6.95 -11.48
C ARG A 256 11.84 -5.48 -11.86
N ALA A 257 10.71 -4.85 -11.53
CA ALA A 257 10.47 -3.44 -11.83
C ALA A 257 11.53 -2.52 -11.19
N VAL A 258 11.90 -2.75 -9.93
CA VAL A 258 12.98 -1.99 -9.25
C VAL A 258 14.31 -2.15 -9.98
N ARG A 259 14.68 -3.38 -10.35
CA ARG A 259 15.93 -3.65 -11.10
C ARG A 259 15.92 -3.08 -12.50
N SER A 260 14.77 -3.06 -13.18
CA SER A 260 14.63 -2.41 -14.48
C SER A 260 14.79 -0.90 -14.36
N LEU A 261 14.22 -0.26 -13.33
CA LEU A 261 14.44 1.17 -13.10
C LEU A 261 15.90 1.47 -12.76
N LYS A 262 16.55 0.64 -11.95
CA LYS A 262 18.01 0.70 -11.73
C LYS A 262 18.77 0.67 -13.07
N GLY A 263 18.44 -0.27 -13.95
CA GLY A 263 19.04 -0.37 -15.28
C GLY A 263 18.88 0.92 -16.10
N LEU A 264 17.70 1.54 -16.07
CA LEU A 264 17.45 2.84 -16.73
C LEU A 264 18.32 3.95 -16.13
N VAL A 265 18.32 4.07 -14.80
CA VAL A 265 19.05 5.12 -14.07
C VAL A 265 20.56 4.97 -14.26
N ASP A 266 21.10 3.77 -14.17
CA ASP A 266 22.53 3.50 -14.36
C ASP A 266 22.95 3.64 -15.84
N GLY A 267 22.00 3.73 -16.78
CA GLY A 267 22.26 3.93 -18.22
C GLY A 267 22.49 2.64 -19.00
N HIS A 268 22.11 1.50 -18.43
CA HIS A 268 22.17 0.18 -19.05
C HIS A 268 20.89 -0.15 -19.82
N PHE A 269 20.52 0.71 -20.78
CA PHE A 269 19.29 0.56 -21.57
C PHE A 269 19.24 -0.75 -22.37
N GLY A 270 20.39 -1.26 -22.81
CA GLY A 270 20.48 -2.47 -23.63
C GLY A 270 20.05 -3.77 -22.95
N HIS A 271 19.94 -3.82 -21.61
CA HIS A 271 19.42 -4.99 -20.89
C HIS A 271 17.89 -5.01 -20.79
N LEU A 272 17.22 -4.00 -21.35
CA LEU A 272 15.76 -3.85 -21.33
C LEU A 272 15.15 -4.05 -22.73
N GLU A 273 15.92 -4.57 -23.70
CA GLU A 273 15.49 -4.68 -25.11
C GLU A 273 14.65 -5.93 -25.40
N ASP A 274 14.67 -6.95 -24.51
CA ASP A 274 13.96 -8.22 -24.68
C ASP A 274 12.93 -8.48 -23.56
N ILE A 275 11.98 -7.56 -23.37
CA ILE A 275 10.89 -7.74 -22.38
C ILE A 275 9.70 -8.42 -23.06
N GLU A 276 9.47 -9.69 -22.71
CA GLU A 276 8.37 -10.50 -23.28
C GLU A 276 6.97 -9.91 -23.02
N ASP A 277 6.76 -9.25 -21.88
CA ASP A 277 5.46 -8.65 -21.53
C ASP A 277 5.29 -7.27 -22.20
N SER A 278 4.37 -7.20 -23.16
CA SER A 278 4.09 -5.97 -23.90
C SER A 278 3.62 -4.79 -23.03
N GLY A 279 2.90 -5.05 -21.94
CA GLY A 279 2.49 -4.03 -20.98
C GLY A 279 3.67 -3.51 -20.18
N HIS A 280 4.58 -4.41 -19.78
CA HIS A 280 5.84 -4.03 -19.13
C HIS A 280 6.66 -3.11 -20.03
N GLN A 281 6.85 -3.52 -21.28
CA GLN A 281 7.58 -2.76 -22.28
C GLN A 281 6.96 -1.37 -22.49
N LYS A 282 5.64 -1.30 -22.67
CA LYS A 282 4.89 -0.05 -22.84
C LYS A 282 5.14 0.95 -21.70
N ILE A 283 5.09 0.49 -20.45
CA ILE A 283 5.33 1.35 -19.29
C ILE A 283 6.79 1.80 -19.20
N LEU A 284 7.74 0.93 -19.50
CA LEU A 284 9.15 1.32 -19.55
C LEU A 284 9.44 2.36 -20.65
N ASP A 285 8.84 2.21 -21.83
CA ASP A 285 9.02 3.16 -22.93
C ASP A 285 8.40 4.53 -22.61
N MET A 286 7.31 4.55 -21.84
CA MET A 286 6.74 5.78 -21.29
C MET A 286 7.71 6.48 -20.35
N ILE A 287 8.34 5.74 -19.44
CA ILE A 287 9.35 6.29 -18.51
C ILE A 287 10.56 6.81 -19.27
N LYS A 288 11.05 6.07 -20.28
CA LYS A 288 12.15 6.52 -21.15
C LYS A 288 11.80 7.81 -21.88
N SER A 289 10.58 7.90 -22.42
CA SER A 289 10.10 9.09 -23.14
C SER A 289 9.90 10.30 -22.21
N GLY A 290 9.49 10.04 -20.97
CA GLY A 290 9.30 11.03 -19.91
C GLY A 290 10.55 11.32 -19.07
N TRP A 291 11.71 10.78 -19.44
CA TRP A 291 12.93 10.82 -18.61
C TRP A 291 13.39 12.23 -18.21
N HIS A 292 13.19 13.19 -19.10
CA HIS A 292 13.56 14.60 -18.97
C HIS A 292 12.43 15.49 -18.40
N LYS A 293 11.23 14.92 -18.23
CA LYS A 293 10.05 15.65 -17.76
C LYS A 293 10.07 15.79 -16.24
N ASP A 294 9.26 16.70 -15.74
CA ASP A 294 9.02 16.80 -14.30
C ASP A 294 8.51 15.46 -13.77
N ILE A 295 9.10 14.99 -12.67
CA ILE A 295 8.79 13.70 -12.07
C ILE A 295 7.31 13.59 -11.65
N LEU A 296 6.68 14.70 -11.27
CA LEU A 296 5.26 14.74 -10.93
C LEU A 296 4.39 14.50 -12.16
N GLU A 297 4.76 15.06 -13.32
CA GLU A 297 4.07 14.80 -14.59
C GLU A 297 4.16 13.31 -14.96
N LEU A 298 5.34 12.71 -14.80
CA LEU A 298 5.56 11.30 -15.08
C LEU A 298 4.76 10.39 -14.12
N ILE A 299 4.78 10.69 -12.81
CA ILE A 299 3.99 9.97 -11.81
C ILE A 299 2.50 10.07 -12.15
N SER A 300 1.97 11.27 -12.39
CA SER A 300 0.56 11.45 -12.74
C SER A 300 0.18 10.74 -14.03
N THR A 301 1.08 10.70 -15.02
CA THR A 301 0.84 9.94 -16.27
C THR A 301 0.73 8.44 -15.98
N LEU A 302 1.59 7.88 -15.14
CA LEU A 302 1.53 6.46 -14.77
C LEU A 302 0.30 6.12 -13.92
N GLU A 303 -0.11 7.02 -13.02
CA GLU A 303 -1.32 6.84 -12.20
C GLU A 303 -2.59 6.68 -13.05
N LEU A 304 -2.66 7.34 -14.22
CA LEU A 304 -3.77 7.18 -15.16
C LEU A 304 -3.88 5.77 -15.77
N PHE A 305 -2.81 4.98 -15.75
CA PHE A 305 -2.83 3.59 -16.21
C PHE A 305 -3.25 2.62 -15.12
N VAL A 306 -3.15 3.00 -13.84
CA VAL A 306 -3.46 2.09 -12.73
C VAL A 306 -4.97 1.84 -12.66
N ASP A 307 -5.37 0.57 -12.67
CA ASP A 307 -6.77 0.15 -12.70
C ASP A 307 -7.37 0.14 -11.29
N TYR A 308 -7.58 1.35 -10.76
CA TYR A 308 -8.24 1.58 -9.47
C TYR A 308 -9.71 1.14 -9.52
N ILE A 309 -10.24 0.67 -8.38
CA ILE A 309 -11.67 0.33 -8.23
C ILE A 309 -12.60 1.53 -8.34
N SER A 310 -12.07 2.72 -8.10
CA SER A 310 -12.80 3.98 -8.16
C SER A 310 -12.14 4.86 -9.21
N PRO A 311 -12.88 5.43 -10.16
CA PRO A 311 -12.31 6.31 -11.16
C PRO A 311 -11.65 7.53 -10.50
N ALA A 312 -10.54 7.99 -11.09
CA ALA A 312 -9.88 9.21 -10.66
C ALA A 312 -10.87 10.39 -10.68
N ASN A 313 -10.82 11.24 -9.64
CA ASN A 313 -11.54 12.50 -9.47
C ASN A 313 -12.92 12.50 -8.77
N ASN A 314 -13.31 11.41 -8.10
CA ASN A 314 -14.48 11.41 -7.20
C ASN A 314 -14.03 11.26 -5.74
N TYR A 315 -13.80 12.38 -5.07
CA TYR A 315 -13.39 12.41 -3.66
C TYR A 315 -14.60 12.60 -2.75
N TYR A 316 -14.65 11.86 -1.66
CA TYR A 316 -15.67 12.01 -0.63
C TYR A 316 -15.02 12.53 0.66
N TYR A 317 -15.58 13.60 1.19
CA TYR A 317 -15.10 14.25 2.41
C TYR A 317 -16.14 14.15 3.52
N GLN A 318 -15.67 13.77 4.70
CA GLN A 318 -16.49 13.70 5.89
C GLN A 318 -16.92 15.10 6.33
N GLU A 319 -18.22 15.29 6.48
CA GLU A 319 -18.82 16.45 7.12
C GLU A 319 -19.63 16.00 8.35
N VAL A 320 -19.43 16.65 9.47
CA VAL A 320 -20.21 16.38 10.70
C VAL A 320 -21.31 17.42 10.83
N VAL A 321 -22.56 16.99 10.72
CA VAL A 321 -23.76 17.83 10.84
C VAL A 321 -24.57 17.37 12.06
N GLY A 322 -24.42 18.08 13.18
CA GLY A 322 -24.95 17.65 14.47
C GLY A 322 -24.24 16.37 14.93
N GLU A 323 -25.01 15.31 15.18
CA GLU A 323 -24.47 14.00 15.56
C GLU A 323 -24.22 13.06 14.37
N LYS A 324 -24.70 13.43 13.17
CA LYS A 324 -24.59 12.62 11.95
C LYS A 324 -23.30 12.91 11.19
N ILE A 325 -22.82 11.88 10.52
CA ILE A 325 -21.73 11.97 9.56
C ILE A 325 -22.37 11.94 8.16
N LEU A 326 -21.95 12.86 7.29
CA LEU A 326 -22.31 12.90 5.88
C LEU A 326 -21.03 12.89 5.04
N TYR A 327 -21.11 12.36 3.82
CA TYR A 327 -19.99 12.36 2.88
C TYR A 327 -20.32 13.23 1.68
N ARG A 328 -19.60 14.34 1.52
CA ARG A 328 -19.81 15.24 0.38
C ARG A 328 -18.87 14.85 -0.76
N PRO A 329 -19.40 14.63 -1.98
CA PRO A 329 -18.57 14.47 -3.15
C PRO A 329 -17.89 15.79 -3.50
N SER A 330 -16.67 15.71 -4.01
CA SER A 330 -15.87 16.83 -4.48
C SER A 330 -15.06 16.38 -5.70
N PRO A 331 -14.97 17.21 -6.74
CA PRO A 331 -14.06 16.97 -7.86
C PRO A 331 -12.61 17.37 -7.54
N LEU A 332 -12.37 18.03 -6.41
CA LEU A 332 -11.07 18.56 -6.02
C LEU A 332 -10.54 17.85 -4.78
N VAL A 333 -9.23 17.54 -4.80
CA VAL A 333 -8.51 17.14 -3.61
C VAL A 333 -8.41 18.35 -2.67
N MET A 334 -9.08 18.26 -1.53
CA MET A 334 -9.00 19.26 -0.47
C MET A 334 -7.72 19.04 0.35
N PRO A 335 -6.84 20.06 0.44
CA PRO A 335 -5.72 20.03 1.38
C PRO A 335 -6.21 19.84 2.81
N ASP A 336 -5.44 19.11 3.63
CA ASP A 336 -5.72 18.86 5.05
C ASP A 336 -6.97 18.03 5.38
N GLN A 337 -7.57 17.35 4.41
CA GLN A 337 -8.68 16.41 4.66
C GLN A 337 -8.32 15.01 4.17
N PHE A 338 -8.99 13.98 4.72
CA PHE A 338 -8.86 12.63 4.23
C PHE A 338 -9.86 12.39 3.09
N PRO A 339 -9.44 12.39 1.81
CA PRO A 339 -10.31 11.93 0.74
C PRO A 339 -10.60 10.44 0.93
N LEU A 340 -11.86 10.08 0.76
CA LEU A 340 -12.29 8.70 0.58
C LEU A 340 -12.76 8.50 -0.86
N TYR A 341 -12.65 7.28 -1.36
CA TYR A 341 -13.14 6.86 -2.66
C TYR A 341 -14.25 5.82 -2.49
N SER A 342 -15.28 5.87 -3.32
CA SER A 342 -16.30 4.82 -3.34
C SER A 342 -15.70 3.49 -3.80
N ILE A 343 -16.15 2.41 -3.20
CA ILE A 343 -15.93 1.06 -3.72
C ILE A 343 -17.13 0.74 -4.62
N ASP A 344 -16.93 0.63 -5.93
CA ASP A 344 -17.99 0.20 -6.85
C ASP A 344 -18.20 -1.33 -6.67
N GLU A 345 -19.36 -1.75 -6.17
CA GLU A 345 -19.70 -3.17 -5.99
C GLU A 345 -19.97 -3.91 -7.31
N GLU A 346 -20.10 -3.20 -8.45
CA GLU A 346 -20.38 -3.80 -9.78
C GLU A 346 -19.20 -4.57 -10.41
N ALA A 347 -18.04 -4.66 -9.76
CA ALA A 347 -16.94 -5.50 -10.22
C ALA A 347 -17.08 -6.99 -9.84
N GLU A 348 -18.18 -7.38 -9.18
CA GLU A 348 -18.49 -8.78 -8.89
C GLU A 348 -19.17 -9.48 -10.07
N SER A 349 -18.38 -9.91 -11.05
CA SER A 349 -18.71 -11.10 -11.83
C SER A 349 -17.46 -11.94 -12.07
N PRO A 350 -17.20 -13.00 -11.29
CA PRO A 350 -16.57 -14.17 -11.88
C PRO A 350 -17.59 -14.75 -12.85
N GLN A 351 -17.25 -14.80 -14.15
CA GLN A 351 -18.03 -15.60 -15.08
C GLN A 351 -18.15 -17.01 -14.49
N SER A 352 -19.37 -17.34 -14.05
CA SER A 352 -19.75 -18.70 -13.74
C SER A 352 -19.70 -19.48 -15.05
N SER A 353 -18.57 -20.12 -15.32
CA SER A 353 -18.49 -21.15 -16.35
C SER A 353 -19.45 -22.24 -15.92
N SER A 354 -20.63 -22.18 -16.54
CA SER A 354 -21.69 -23.14 -16.38
C SER A 354 -21.14 -24.49 -16.84
N ILE A 355 -21.25 -25.48 -15.95
CA ILE A 355 -21.11 -26.89 -16.28
C ILE A 355 -22.10 -27.17 -17.41
N ILE A 356 -21.58 -27.53 -18.59
CA ILE A 356 -22.36 -28.29 -19.58
C ILE A 356 -21.89 -29.73 -19.45
N VAL A 357 -22.76 -30.55 -18.87
CA VAL A 357 -22.74 -32.00 -19.01
C VAL A 357 -23.17 -32.32 -20.43
N ILE A 358 -22.30 -32.98 -21.20
CA ILE A 358 -22.68 -34.00 -22.19
C ILE A 358 -21.71 -35.16 -22.03
#